data_AF-U4U6U3-F1
#
_entry.id   AF-U4U6U3-F1
#
_cell.length_a   1.000
_cell.length_b   1.000
_cell.length_c   1.000
_cell.angle_alpha   90.00
_cell.angle_beta   90.00
_cell.angle_gamma   90.00
#
_symmetry.space_group_name_H-M   'P 1'
#
loop_
_entity.id
_entity.type
_entity.pdbx_description
1 polymer ?
#
loop_
_entity_poly.entity_id
_entity_poly.type
_entity_poly.pdbx_seq_one_letter_code
_entity_poly.pdbx_strand_id
1 'polypeptide(L)'
;MGSLADCLVNPIEIPYSTIPHFPTSTVKGHVGSLVFGHLSGLPTVCMKGRFHYYEGYPLWKCCMPIRVMKLLGVSHLIITNAAGGLNPSYKVGDIMLVKDHINIMGFAGNNPLQGPNDERFGPRFPPMNQAYNRDIIQLAKKVGEDMGVENRIHEGVYTCLGGPNFETVAELNMLKMLGK
;
A
#
# COMPACT_ATOMS: atom_id res chain seq x y z
N MET A 1 -3.06 -6.56 8.67
CA MET A 1 -4.13 -5.55 8.89
C MET A 1 -5.44 -5.90 8.17
N GLY A 2 -5.79 -7.18 8.02
CA GLY A 2 -7.06 -7.56 7.39
C GLY A 2 -8.30 -7.23 8.22
N SER A 3 -8.13 -6.96 9.51
CA SER A 3 -9.21 -6.66 10.46
C SER A 3 -9.91 -5.33 10.22
N LEU A 4 -9.31 -4.38 9.47
CA LEU A 4 -9.98 -3.11 9.16
C LEU A 4 -11.25 -3.33 8.32
N ALA A 5 -11.24 -4.33 7.43
CA ALA A 5 -12.43 -4.71 6.66
C ALA A 5 -13.55 -5.24 7.55
N ASP A 6 -13.21 -5.83 8.70
CA ASP A 6 -14.19 -6.37 9.66
C ASP A 6 -14.89 -5.24 10.45
N CYS A 7 -14.37 -4.01 10.39
CA CYS A 7 -15.01 -2.82 10.97
C CYS A 7 -16.05 -2.17 10.05
N LEU A 8 -16.24 -2.66 8.82
CA LEU A 8 -17.22 -2.11 7.90
C LEU A 8 -18.66 -2.44 8.32
N VAL A 9 -19.52 -1.43 8.31
CA VAL A 9 -20.96 -1.58 8.53
C VAL A 9 -21.65 -1.95 7.22
N ASN A 10 -22.60 -2.89 7.29
CA ASN A 10 -23.31 -3.49 6.15
C ASN A 10 -22.36 -4.04 5.06
N PRO A 11 -21.47 -4.98 5.42
CA PRO A 11 -20.46 -5.45 4.49
C PRO A 11 -21.05 -6.33 3.38
N ILE A 12 -20.56 -6.14 2.16
CA ILE A 12 -20.74 -7.05 1.03
C ILE A 12 -19.35 -7.57 0.67
N GLU A 13 -19.10 -8.84 0.91
CA GLU A 13 -17.83 -9.50 0.63
C GLU A 13 -17.90 -10.26 -0.71
N ILE A 14 -16.97 -9.93 -1.60
CA ILE A 14 -16.84 -10.54 -2.93
C ILE A 14 -15.46 -11.23 -3.02
N PRO A 15 -15.41 -12.58 -3.03
CA PRO A 15 -14.15 -13.30 -3.17
C PRO A 15 -13.44 -12.99 -4.49
N TYR A 16 -12.13 -12.82 -4.47
CA TYR A 16 -11.35 -12.50 -5.68
C TYR A 16 -11.54 -13.52 -6.80
N SER A 17 -11.69 -14.81 -6.45
CA SER A 17 -11.93 -15.89 -7.40
C SER A 17 -13.23 -15.77 -8.21
N THR A 18 -14.20 -14.99 -7.72
CA THR A 18 -15.47 -14.75 -8.41
C THR A 18 -15.46 -13.51 -9.30
N ILE A 19 -14.41 -12.69 -9.19
CA ILE A 19 -14.25 -11.46 -9.97
C ILE A 19 -13.45 -11.80 -11.23
N PRO A 20 -14.00 -11.58 -12.44
CA PRO A 20 -13.29 -11.87 -13.68
C PRO A 20 -11.91 -11.20 -13.73
N HIS A 21 -10.89 -11.96 -14.12
CA HIS A 21 -9.50 -11.51 -14.28
C HIS A 21 -8.77 -11.06 -13.00
N PHE A 22 -9.40 -11.14 -11.82
CA PHE A 22 -8.74 -10.80 -10.56
C PHE A 22 -7.65 -11.81 -10.20
N PRO A 23 -6.57 -11.40 -9.52
CA PRO A 23 -5.56 -12.32 -9.04
C PRO A 23 -6.07 -13.06 -7.79
N THR A 24 -5.47 -14.21 -7.49
CA THR A 24 -5.75 -14.96 -6.26
C THR A 24 -4.61 -14.72 -5.28
N SER A 25 -4.90 -14.52 -4.00
CA SER A 25 -3.83 -14.40 -3.01
C SER A 25 -3.42 -15.79 -2.53
N THR A 26 -2.11 -16.04 -2.47
CA THR A 26 -1.54 -17.33 -2.04
C THR A 26 -0.84 -17.25 -0.68
N VAL A 27 -0.66 -16.04 -0.15
CA VAL A 27 -0.01 -15.78 1.13
C VAL A 27 -0.93 -16.12 2.30
N LYS A 28 -0.41 -16.86 3.29
CA LYS A 28 -1.14 -17.19 4.52
C LYS A 28 -1.61 -15.92 5.24
N GLY A 29 -2.89 -15.87 5.60
CA GLY A 29 -3.51 -14.72 6.27
C GLY A 29 -4.13 -13.69 5.31
N HIS A 30 -4.02 -13.89 3.99
CA HIS A 30 -4.77 -13.13 2.99
C HIS A 30 -6.03 -13.90 2.60
N VAL A 31 -7.18 -13.47 3.13
CA VAL A 31 -8.48 -14.13 2.88
C VAL A 31 -8.84 -14.08 1.39
N GLY A 32 -8.51 -12.99 0.71
CA GLY A 32 -8.65 -12.87 -0.74
C GLY A 32 -10.03 -12.40 -1.17
N SER A 33 -10.48 -11.25 -0.67
CA SER A 33 -11.80 -10.69 -1.00
C SER A 33 -11.80 -9.15 -1.09
N LEU A 34 -12.69 -8.61 -1.92
CA LEU A 34 -13.08 -7.20 -1.87
C LEU A 34 -14.28 -7.08 -0.94
N VAL A 35 -14.16 -6.25 0.09
CA VAL A 35 -15.23 -6.01 1.05
C VAL A 35 -15.73 -4.58 0.87
N PHE A 36 -16.97 -4.42 0.44
CA PHE A 36 -17.66 -3.15 0.35
C PHE A 36 -18.46 -2.90 1.61
N GLY A 37 -18.59 -1.65 2.05
CA GLY A 37 -19.43 -1.31 3.20
C GLY A 37 -19.27 0.15 3.58
N HIS A 38 -19.62 0.49 4.82
CA HIS A 38 -19.46 1.84 5.34
C HIS A 38 -18.45 1.86 6.49
N LEU A 39 -17.42 2.70 6.37
CA LEU A 39 -16.48 2.97 7.47
C LEU A 39 -16.78 4.38 8.00
N SER A 40 -17.23 4.48 9.26
CA SER A 40 -17.65 5.76 9.85
C SER A 40 -18.66 6.54 8.98
N GLY A 41 -19.60 5.83 8.36
CA GLY A 41 -20.62 6.41 7.48
C GLY A 41 -20.19 6.66 6.03
N LEU A 42 -18.91 6.48 5.69
CA LEU A 42 -18.39 6.68 4.33
C LEU A 42 -18.38 5.38 3.52
N PRO A 43 -18.91 5.37 2.28
CA PRO A 43 -18.84 4.19 1.42
C PRO A 43 -17.37 3.86 1.12
N THR A 44 -16.97 2.64 1.44
CA THR A 44 -15.57 2.19 1.42
C THR A 44 -15.49 0.80 0.81
N VAL A 45 -14.43 0.57 0.02
CA VAL A 45 -14.04 -0.77 -0.44
C VAL A 45 -12.67 -1.12 0.13
N CYS A 46 -12.56 -2.28 0.76
CA CYS A 46 -11.33 -2.79 1.34
C CYS A 46 -10.86 -4.05 0.60
N MET A 47 -9.57 -4.12 0.30
CA MET A 47 -8.91 -5.36 -0.13
C MET A 47 -8.47 -6.17 1.09
N LYS A 48 -9.19 -7.26 1.39
CA LYS A 48 -8.84 -8.16 2.49
C LYS A 48 -7.79 -9.17 2.02
N GLY A 49 -6.55 -8.72 2.06
CA GLY A 49 -5.40 -9.40 1.45
C GLY A 49 -5.01 -8.73 0.13
N ARG A 50 -3.71 -8.65 -0.12
CA ARG A 50 -3.14 -8.05 -1.33
C ARG A 50 -2.33 -9.07 -2.12
N PHE A 51 -1.83 -8.64 -3.26
CA PHE A 51 -0.95 -9.43 -4.12
C PHE A 51 0.45 -8.86 -4.07
N HIS A 52 1.44 -9.74 -4.00
CA HIS A 52 2.84 -9.34 -3.93
C HIS A 52 3.62 -9.89 -5.12
N TYR A 53 4.66 -9.14 -5.50
CA TYR A 53 5.53 -9.50 -6.61
C TYR A 53 6.22 -10.87 -6.41
N TYR A 54 6.66 -11.18 -5.18
CA TYR A 54 7.28 -12.48 -4.87
C TYR A 54 6.34 -13.69 -5.04
N GLU A 55 5.02 -13.48 -5.15
CA GLU A 55 4.07 -14.56 -5.48
C GLU A 55 4.15 -14.95 -6.97
N GLY A 56 4.99 -14.29 -7.76
CA GLY A 56 5.17 -14.52 -9.19
C GLY A 56 4.27 -13.66 -10.07
N TYR A 57 3.52 -12.72 -9.49
CA TYR A 57 2.69 -11.79 -10.25
C TYR A 57 3.51 -10.60 -10.78
N PRO A 58 3.33 -10.21 -12.05
CA PRO A 58 3.91 -8.96 -12.54
C PRO A 58 3.27 -7.76 -11.81
N LEU A 59 4.02 -6.67 -11.65
CA LEU A 59 3.57 -5.51 -10.86
C LEU A 59 2.24 -4.91 -11.35
N TRP A 60 2.00 -4.88 -12.67
CA TRP A 60 0.72 -4.41 -13.21
C TRP A 60 -0.47 -5.25 -12.70
N LYS A 61 -0.27 -6.55 -12.45
CA LYS A 61 -1.31 -7.45 -11.95
C LYS A 61 -1.54 -7.26 -10.46
N CYS A 62 -0.46 -7.00 -9.70
CA CYS A 62 -0.57 -6.60 -8.29
C CYS A 62 -1.33 -5.27 -8.13
N CYS A 63 -1.12 -4.31 -9.04
CA CYS A 63 -1.73 -2.98 -9.01
C CYS A 63 -3.08 -2.88 -9.75
N MET A 64 -3.48 -3.91 -10.52
CA MET A 64 -4.73 -3.91 -11.29
C MET A 64 -5.98 -3.54 -10.48
N PRO A 65 -6.17 -4.03 -9.24
CA PRO A 65 -7.32 -3.67 -8.40
C PRO A 65 -7.49 -2.16 -8.21
N ILE A 66 -6.42 -1.38 -8.25
CA ILE A 66 -6.47 0.07 -8.11
C ILE A 66 -7.17 0.72 -9.32
N ARG A 67 -6.96 0.19 -10.53
CA ARG A 67 -7.70 0.64 -11.73
C ARG A 67 -9.18 0.28 -11.65
N VAL A 68 -9.51 -0.89 -11.08
CA VAL A 68 -10.90 -1.27 -10.82
C VAL A 68 -11.55 -0.31 -9.82
N MET A 69 -10.88 -0.02 -8.70
CA MET A 69 -11.36 0.97 -7.72
C MET A 69 -11.57 2.35 -8.34
N LYS A 70 -10.65 2.81 -9.20
CA LYS A 70 -10.82 4.08 -9.94
C LYS A 70 -12.08 4.09 -10.80
N LEU A 71 -12.36 3.00 -11.52
CA LEU A 71 -13.57 2.87 -12.35
C LEU A 71 -14.85 2.76 -11.51
N LEU A 72 -14.76 2.26 -10.28
CA LEU A 72 -15.86 2.27 -9.30
C LEU A 72 -16.10 3.66 -8.66
N GLY A 73 -15.28 4.67 -8.98
CA GLY A 73 -15.43 6.03 -8.47
C GLY A 73 -14.62 6.34 -7.22
N VAL A 74 -13.71 5.44 -6.79
CA VAL A 74 -12.82 5.70 -5.65
C VAL A 74 -11.90 6.88 -5.98
N SER A 75 -11.91 7.88 -5.09
CA SER A 75 -11.10 9.10 -5.22
C SER A 75 -9.87 9.11 -4.31
N HIS A 76 -9.86 8.31 -3.25
CA HIS A 76 -8.80 8.25 -2.25
C HIS A 76 -8.38 6.80 -1.99
N LEU A 77 -7.07 6.56 -1.91
CA LEU A 77 -6.50 5.26 -1.63
C LEU A 77 -5.67 5.32 -0.35
N ILE A 78 -6.06 4.54 0.66
CA ILE A 78 -5.28 4.34 1.87
C ILE A 78 -4.58 2.98 1.77
N ILE A 79 -3.25 2.97 1.80
CA ILE A 79 -2.45 1.76 1.72
C ILE A 79 -1.83 1.48 3.09
N THR A 80 -1.97 0.25 3.56
CA THR A 80 -1.29 -0.23 4.75
C THR A 80 -0.36 -1.39 4.40
N ASN A 81 0.78 -1.49 5.07
CA ASN A 81 1.71 -2.61 4.95
C ASN A 81 2.45 -2.86 6.27
N ALA A 82 3.11 -4.01 6.36
CA ALA A 82 4.07 -4.29 7.42
C ALA A 82 5.48 -4.08 6.86
N ALA A 83 6.38 -3.51 7.66
CA ALA A 83 7.74 -3.18 7.25
C ALA A 83 8.73 -3.42 8.39
N GLY A 84 9.98 -3.73 8.02
CA GLY A 84 11.13 -3.66 8.94
C GLY A 84 11.59 -2.22 9.11
N GLY A 85 11.74 -1.76 10.36
CA GLY A 85 12.21 -0.40 10.66
C GLY A 85 13.74 -0.29 10.57
N LEU A 86 14.25 0.51 9.63
CA LEU A 86 15.69 0.80 9.51
C LEU A 86 16.15 1.97 10.40
N ASN A 87 15.23 2.85 10.76
CA ASN A 87 15.50 3.93 11.70
C ASN A 87 15.56 3.35 13.12
N PRO A 88 16.70 3.43 13.82
CA PRO A 88 16.87 2.83 15.14
C PRO A 88 15.97 3.46 16.23
N SER A 89 15.35 4.61 15.97
CA SER A 89 14.37 5.19 16.90
C SER A 89 13.00 4.49 16.86
N TYR A 90 12.71 3.73 15.81
CA TYR A 90 11.41 3.05 15.64
C TYR A 90 11.36 1.77 16.47
N LYS A 91 10.18 1.46 16.98
CA LYS A 91 9.90 0.24 17.76
C LYS A 91 8.86 -0.62 17.06
N VAL A 92 8.84 -1.91 17.41
CA VAL A 92 7.83 -2.83 16.91
C VAL A 92 6.43 -2.32 17.30
N GLY A 93 5.54 -2.28 16.33
CA GLY A 93 4.16 -1.80 16.50
C GLY A 93 3.99 -0.29 16.36
N ASP A 94 5.06 0.47 16.09
CA ASP A 94 4.93 1.86 15.68
C ASP A 94 4.31 1.97 14.28
N ILE A 95 3.70 3.13 14.01
CA ILE A 95 3.10 3.46 12.72
C ILE A 95 4.01 4.50 12.04
N MET A 96 4.42 4.22 10.80
CA MET A 96 5.14 5.19 9.99
C MET A 96 4.25 5.68 8.85
N LEU A 97 3.96 6.98 8.85
CA LEU A 97 3.36 7.68 7.72
C LEU A 97 4.38 7.76 6.59
N VAL A 98 4.05 7.20 5.43
CA VAL A 98 4.93 7.23 4.26
C VAL A 98 4.84 8.61 3.63
N LYS A 99 5.92 9.40 3.71
CA LYS A 99 6.00 10.72 3.07
C LYS A 99 6.57 10.67 1.66
N ASP A 100 7.36 9.64 1.39
CA ASP A 100 8.00 9.42 0.10
C ASP A 100 8.41 7.94 -0.05
N HIS A 101 8.86 7.55 -1.23
CA HIS A 101 9.45 6.25 -1.45
C HIS A 101 10.68 6.26 -2.36
N ILE A 102 11.54 5.25 -2.19
CA ILE A 102 12.56 4.87 -3.16
C ILE A 102 12.07 3.64 -3.91
N ASN A 103 11.83 3.77 -5.21
CA ASN A 103 11.35 2.67 -6.04
C ASN A 103 12.52 1.89 -6.67
N ILE A 104 13.18 1.05 -5.88
CA ILE A 104 14.34 0.25 -6.33
C ILE A 104 13.96 -0.66 -7.51
N MET A 105 12.77 -1.27 -7.49
CA MET A 105 12.27 -2.07 -8.63
C MET A 105 12.15 -1.25 -9.90
N GLY A 106 11.61 -0.03 -9.78
CA GLY A 106 11.40 0.90 -10.89
C GLY A 106 12.69 1.35 -11.53
N PHE A 107 13.77 1.56 -10.76
CA PHE A 107 15.08 1.90 -11.30
C PHE A 107 15.65 0.81 -12.23
N ALA A 108 15.31 -0.46 -11.98
CA ALA A 108 15.67 -1.58 -12.85
C ALA A 108 14.66 -1.82 -14.00
N GLY A 109 13.68 -0.92 -14.19
CA GLY A 109 12.66 -1.01 -15.23
C GLY A 109 11.44 -1.87 -14.88
N ASN A 110 11.41 -2.52 -13.71
CA ASN A 110 10.24 -3.25 -13.23
C ASN A 110 9.25 -2.26 -12.59
N ASN A 111 8.32 -1.75 -13.40
CA ASN A 111 7.35 -0.74 -13.00
C ASN A 111 5.95 -1.11 -13.51
N PRO A 112 4.86 -0.92 -12.72
CA PRO A 112 3.50 -1.25 -13.15
C PRO A 112 2.99 -0.44 -14.35
N LEU A 113 3.67 0.66 -14.72
CA LEU A 113 3.34 1.50 -15.88
C LEU A 113 4.14 1.13 -17.15
N GLN A 114 4.97 0.09 -17.11
CA GLN A 114 5.66 -0.41 -18.29
C GLN A 114 4.66 -0.91 -19.35
N GLY A 115 4.95 -0.64 -20.63
CA GLY A 115 4.09 -0.98 -21.77
C GLY A 115 3.37 0.24 -22.37
N PRO A 116 2.35 0.04 -23.23
CA PRO A 116 1.53 1.12 -23.78
C PRO A 116 0.79 1.92 -22.70
N ASN A 117 0.63 3.23 -22.90
CA ASN A 117 -0.17 4.08 -22.00
C ASN A 117 -1.61 4.15 -22.46
N ASP A 118 -2.54 4.11 -21.51
CA ASP A 118 -3.96 4.35 -21.76
C ASP A 118 -4.35 5.69 -21.11
N GLU A 119 -4.60 6.69 -21.94
CA GLU A 119 -4.84 8.07 -21.52
C GLU A 119 -6.10 8.23 -20.66
N ARG A 120 -7.00 7.23 -20.67
CA ARG A 120 -8.19 7.22 -19.80
C ARG A 120 -7.84 7.14 -18.32
N PHE A 121 -6.66 6.62 -17.97
CA PHE A 121 -6.21 6.50 -16.57
C PHE A 121 -5.27 7.64 -16.14
N GLY A 122 -4.51 8.21 -17.07
CA GLY A 122 -3.55 9.27 -16.75
C GLY A 122 -2.50 9.51 -17.83
N PRO A 123 -1.61 10.49 -17.57
CA PRO A 123 -0.57 10.88 -18.53
C PRO A 123 0.50 9.79 -18.67
N ARG A 124 1.22 9.82 -19.80
CA ARG A 124 2.34 8.89 -20.07
C ARG A 124 3.45 8.99 -19.03
N PHE A 125 3.71 10.20 -18.52
CA PHE A 125 4.79 10.49 -17.58
C PHE A 125 4.21 11.19 -16.34
N PRO A 126 3.64 10.44 -15.37
CA PRO A 126 3.08 11.03 -14.17
C PRO A 126 4.20 11.53 -13.24
N PRO A 127 4.09 12.76 -12.71
CA PRO A 127 5.01 13.24 -11.68
C PRO A 127 4.72 12.55 -10.34
N MET A 128 5.77 12.22 -9.57
CA MET A 128 5.65 11.51 -8.28
C MET A 128 5.95 12.38 -7.05
N ASN A 129 6.33 13.65 -7.24
CA ASN A 129 6.69 14.59 -6.18
C ASN A 129 5.55 14.91 -5.18
N GLN A 130 4.31 14.56 -5.50
CA GLN A 130 3.14 14.70 -4.64
C GLN A 130 2.34 13.39 -4.55
N ALA A 131 2.99 12.23 -4.75
CA ALA A 131 2.33 10.93 -4.69
C ALA A 131 1.69 10.63 -3.32
N TYR A 132 2.26 11.19 -2.25
CA TYR A 132 1.73 11.13 -0.90
C TYR A 132 1.13 12.50 -0.52
N ASN A 133 -0.17 12.52 -0.25
CA ASN A 133 -0.88 13.75 0.05
C ASN A 133 -0.46 14.31 1.42
N ARG A 134 0.14 15.51 1.42
CA ARG A 134 0.68 16.16 2.62
C ARG A 134 -0.40 16.50 3.64
N ASP A 135 -1.59 16.91 3.18
CA ASP A 135 -2.69 17.28 4.07
C ASP A 135 -3.23 16.05 4.82
N ILE A 136 -3.33 14.90 4.14
CA ILE A 136 -3.70 13.62 4.75
C ILE A 136 -2.64 13.16 5.77
N ILE A 137 -1.35 13.35 5.47
CA ILE A 137 -0.27 13.04 6.43
C ILE A 137 -0.39 13.91 7.68
N GLN A 138 -0.61 15.22 7.53
CA GLN A 138 -0.75 16.10 8.69
C GLN A 138 -2.02 15.79 9.50
N LEU A 139 -3.13 15.47 8.82
CA LEU A 139 -4.34 15.01 9.49
C LEU A 139 -4.08 13.73 10.30
N ALA A 140 -3.35 12.75 9.74
CA ALA A 140 -3.02 11.52 10.45
C ALA A 140 -2.15 11.76 11.70
N LYS A 141 -1.20 12.71 11.65
CA LYS A 141 -0.44 13.12 12.84
C LYS A 141 -1.34 13.75 13.89
N LYS A 142 -2.24 14.65 13.46
CA LYS A 142 -3.19 15.31 14.36
C LYS A 142 -4.10 14.31 15.07
N VAL A 143 -4.60 13.32 14.33
CA VAL A 143 -5.36 12.20 14.91
C VAL A 143 -4.52 11.42 15.93
N GLY A 144 -3.23 11.23 15.67
CA GLY A 144 -2.31 10.61 16.63
C GLY A 144 -2.18 11.37 17.94
N GLU A 145 -2.02 12.70 17.87
CA GLU A 145 -1.98 13.59 19.03
C GLU A 145 -3.30 13.53 19.81
N ASP A 146 -4.42 13.62 19.11
CA ASP A 146 -5.76 13.62 19.73
C ASP A 146 -6.06 12.27 20.40
N MET A 147 -5.43 11.18 19.93
CA MET A 147 -5.50 9.84 20.52
C MET A 147 -4.43 9.57 21.60
N GLY A 148 -3.48 10.49 21.83
CA GLY A 148 -2.37 10.33 22.78
C GLY A 148 -1.36 9.24 22.38
N VAL A 149 -1.19 9.00 21.07
CA VAL A 149 -0.26 8.00 20.51
C VAL A 149 0.78 8.62 19.59
N GLU A 150 0.94 9.94 19.60
CA GLU A 150 1.87 10.69 18.76
C GLU A 150 3.32 10.22 18.88
N ASN A 151 3.72 9.74 20.07
CA ASN A 151 5.05 9.17 20.31
C ASN A 151 5.33 7.85 19.57
N ARG A 152 4.30 7.24 18.96
CA ARG A 152 4.38 6.02 18.14
C ARG A 152 4.08 6.27 16.66
N ILE A 153 3.83 7.52 16.29
CA ILE A 153 3.63 7.93 14.90
C ILE A 153 4.90 8.59 14.38
N HIS A 154 5.49 7.98 13.37
CA HIS A 154 6.67 8.50 12.67
C HIS A 154 6.30 8.92 11.25
N GLU A 155 7.19 9.66 10.60
CA GLU A 155 7.08 10.01 9.19
C GLU A 155 8.39 9.64 8.48
N GLY A 156 8.33 8.90 7.37
CA GLY A 156 9.55 8.38 6.74
C GLY A 156 9.41 7.96 5.29
N VAL A 157 10.56 7.59 4.71
CA VAL A 157 10.69 7.12 3.33
C VAL A 157 10.58 5.59 3.32
N TYR A 158 9.74 5.06 2.42
CA TYR A 158 9.53 3.62 2.26
C TYR A 158 10.26 3.08 1.02
N THR A 159 10.63 1.80 1.02
CA THR A 159 11.07 1.11 -0.20
C THR A 159 10.40 -0.24 -0.30
N CYS A 160 10.12 -0.67 -1.53
CA CYS A 160 9.59 -2.00 -1.83
C CYS A 160 10.70 -2.85 -2.45
N LEU A 161 10.98 -4.00 -1.84
CA LEU A 161 11.96 -4.98 -2.32
C LEU A 161 11.28 -6.21 -2.90
N GLY A 162 12.04 -6.99 -3.68
CA GLY A 162 11.56 -8.18 -4.36
C GLY A 162 11.09 -9.28 -3.41
N GLY A 163 11.86 -9.56 -2.34
CA GLY A 163 11.62 -10.72 -1.47
C GLY A 163 11.81 -12.06 -2.21
N PRO A 164 11.40 -13.19 -1.62
CA PRO A 164 10.69 -13.32 -0.34
C PRO A 164 11.63 -13.46 0.88
N ASN A 165 12.95 -13.58 0.67
CA ASN A 165 13.91 -13.57 1.77
C ASN A 165 13.96 -12.17 2.41
N PHE A 166 14.24 -12.12 3.72
CA PHE A 166 14.54 -10.86 4.41
C PHE A 166 15.95 -10.39 4.08
N GLU A 167 16.18 -9.10 4.31
CA GLU A 167 17.42 -8.42 3.96
C GLU A 167 18.60 -8.91 4.81
N THR A 168 19.76 -8.98 4.18
CA THR A 168 21.06 -9.17 4.83
C THR A 168 21.50 -7.90 5.56
N VAL A 169 22.47 -8.03 6.47
CA VAL A 169 23.06 -6.88 7.19
C VAL A 169 23.61 -5.82 6.23
N ALA A 170 24.26 -6.23 5.14
CA ALA A 170 24.82 -5.32 4.15
C ALA A 170 23.73 -4.54 3.40
N GLU A 171 22.65 -5.21 3.01
CA GLU A 171 21.49 -4.58 2.36
C GLU A 171 20.80 -3.59 3.30
N LEU A 172 20.57 -3.95 4.56
CA LEU A 172 20.01 -3.04 5.57
C LEU A 172 20.86 -1.78 5.74
N ASN A 173 22.19 -1.94 5.81
CA ASN A 173 23.13 -0.81 5.92
C ASN A 173 23.09 0.10 4.68
N MET A 174 23.06 -0.50 3.48
CA MET A 174 22.92 0.24 2.22
C MET A 174 21.61 1.04 2.19
N LEU A 175 20.49 0.41 2.49
CA LEU A 175 19.17 1.06 2.47
C LEU A 175 19.09 2.20 3.50
N LYS A 176 19.69 2.01 4.68
CA LYS A 176 19.79 3.05 5.71
C LYS A 176 20.60 4.26 5.25
N MET A 177 21.64 4.06 4.44
CA MET A 177 22.41 5.17 3.86
C MET A 177 21.63 5.93 2.79
N LEU A 178 20.83 5.24 1.98
CA LEU A 178 20.04 5.83 0.90
C LEU A 178 18.82 6.62 1.40
N GLY A 179 18.27 6.24 2.55
CA GLY A 179 17.08 6.86 3.13
C GLY A 179 17.33 7.98 4.14
N LYS A 180 18.57 8.51 4.22
CA LYS A 180 18.91 9.66 5.08
C LYS A 180 18.27 10.95 4.58
#